data_AF-A0A4R8QBS4-F1
#
_entry.id   AF-A0A4R8QBS4-F1
#
_cell.length_a   1.000
_cell.length_b   1.000
_cell.length_c   1.000
_cell.angle_alpha   90.00
_cell.angle_beta   90.00
_cell.angle_gamma   90.00
#
_symmetry.space_group_name_H-M   'P 1'
#
loop_
_entity.id
_entity.type
_entity.pdbx_description
1 polymer ?
#
loop_
_entity_poly.entity_id
_entity_poly.type
_entity_poly.pdbx_seq_one_letter_code
_entity_poly.pdbx_strand_id
1 'polypeptide(L)'
;MAFSLSTLEKALPTSSPSSNASSRVHTQARAHVLAHARPTNTASPPTSIWRDLPESLFRQHVVELEKLTNSVPVDAQAFPLPAIERDGDGRLIAVGADAVDQDSESQQSLPLPRQLALAVEQQLADDMACLVAVGEGAQSVAATTVQESRRRGPGRLRIAIASVDAIEPASQAFLRSVLQRLSAEPGAKTCHHVLDEVVRHHHTRLLNRLRSCKWKKPAYLSRTHKKPLHADFANLLHRAQILYTKKEANLRAQLVGKLLALAALLEAFETAEDEDDNHHGLVGIVQSSYDTCTSPLMADYLQRLQGVRATTQVQACLKTLRQLEKIAAYHRICLTLTGLSRSHTKLFDNVELLFLSPYEAVPLTNDSAAYQSWAKSTHVHAEVILTVHHDLEAQQPQSEESPWHRPRCLGASKYFCYLCYLFIRHHGAYFAANTHGACYDQWTVPDLAEYPETLVNHYRGVLQSMDAEVRNRAQGDAVWRPEPMTSRENLISTTDQ
;
A
#
# COMPACT_ATOMS: atom_id res chain seq x y z
N MET A 1 38.59 -39.84 -3.86
CA MET A 1 39.79 -39.08 -4.26
C MET A 1 39.68 -37.71 -3.63
N ALA A 2 40.50 -37.48 -2.61
CA ALA A 2 40.57 -36.21 -1.89
C ALA A 2 41.60 -35.31 -2.56
N PHE A 3 41.33 -34.00 -2.65
CA PHE A 3 42.38 -33.00 -2.54
C PHE A 3 41.81 -31.73 -1.88
N SER A 4 42.41 -31.44 -0.73
CA SER A 4 42.46 -30.16 -0.04
C SER A 4 43.55 -29.29 -0.70
N LEU A 5 43.40 -27.96 -0.69
CA LEU A 5 44.36 -27.03 -0.09
C LEU A 5 43.90 -25.57 -0.24
N SER A 6 44.32 -24.80 0.76
CA SER A 6 43.94 -23.46 1.16
C SER A 6 44.76 -22.35 0.47
N THR A 7 44.37 -21.10 0.81
CA THR A 7 45.19 -19.88 0.96
C THR A 7 45.68 -19.14 -0.28
N LEU A 8 45.20 -17.90 -0.47
CA LEU A 8 46.08 -16.71 -0.50
C LEU A 8 45.29 -15.38 -0.40
N GLU A 9 45.74 -14.59 0.57
CA GLU A 9 45.37 -13.22 0.92
C GLU A 9 46.05 -12.17 0.02
N LYS A 10 45.47 -10.95 0.06
CA LYS A 10 46.04 -9.61 -0.21
C LYS A 10 46.22 -9.14 -1.66
N ALA A 11 45.51 -8.06 -2.01
CA ALA A 11 46.09 -6.71 -2.06
C ALA A 11 45.02 -5.62 -2.33
N LEU A 12 44.98 -4.61 -1.45
CA LEU A 12 44.35 -3.30 -1.64
C LEU A 12 45.23 -2.40 -2.53
N PRO A 13 44.66 -1.34 -3.12
CA PRO A 13 45.37 -0.06 -3.14
C PRO A 13 44.56 1.08 -2.52
N THR A 14 45.28 1.80 -1.66
CA THR A 14 44.98 3.08 -1.03
C THR A 14 45.16 4.25 -1.99
N SER A 15 44.29 5.26 -1.93
CA SER A 15 44.68 6.64 -2.27
C SER A 15 43.91 7.64 -1.39
N SER A 16 44.70 8.49 -0.72
CA SER A 16 44.26 9.62 0.11
C SER A 16 44.37 10.92 -0.71
N PRO A 17 43.71 12.02 -0.28
CA PRO A 17 43.33 13.14 -1.14
C PRO A 17 44.36 14.28 -1.14
N SER A 18 44.35 15.09 -2.21
CA SER A 18 45.04 16.37 -2.26
C SER A 18 44.03 17.53 -2.23
N SER A 19 44.35 18.50 -1.39
CA SER A 19 43.65 19.77 -1.17
C SER A 19 44.07 20.83 -2.18
N ASN A 20 43.13 21.64 -2.68
CA ASN A 20 43.29 23.11 -2.74
C ASN A 20 41.97 23.83 -3.04
N ALA A 21 41.85 25.02 -2.46
CA ALA A 21 40.62 25.77 -2.22
C ALA A 21 40.39 26.95 -3.19
N SER A 22 39.15 27.48 -3.11
CA SER A 22 38.65 28.82 -3.48
C SER A 22 38.10 29.05 -4.89
N SER A 23 36.78 29.19 -5.04
CA SER A 23 36.08 30.50 -4.90
C SER A 23 34.57 30.36 -5.13
N ARG A 24 33.82 31.31 -4.54
CA ARG A 24 32.37 31.42 -4.31
C ARG A 24 31.52 31.55 -5.58
N VAL A 25 30.38 30.85 -5.61
CA VAL A 25 29.06 31.41 -6.04
C VAL A 25 27.96 30.76 -5.18
N HIS A 26 27.17 31.59 -4.50
CA HIS A 26 25.98 31.20 -3.75
C HIS A 26 24.83 30.85 -4.70
N THR A 27 24.47 29.58 -4.77
CA THR A 27 23.12 29.12 -5.13
C THR A 27 22.78 27.89 -4.29
N GLN A 28 21.60 27.94 -3.69
CA GLN A 28 21.03 26.93 -2.81
C GLN A 28 20.79 25.62 -3.60
N ALA A 29 21.83 24.79 -3.69
CA ALA A 29 21.70 23.41 -4.12
C ALA A 29 21.42 22.56 -2.88
N ARG A 30 20.14 22.24 -2.63
CA ARG A 30 19.79 21.09 -1.79
C ARG A 30 20.26 19.84 -2.54
N ALA A 31 21.45 19.38 -2.19
CA ALA A 31 22.01 18.13 -2.67
C ALA A 31 21.00 17.00 -2.44
N HIS A 32 20.72 16.24 -3.49
CA HIS A 32 20.08 14.93 -3.41
C HIS A 32 21.02 14.01 -2.61
N VAL A 33 20.86 14.01 -1.28
CA VAL A 33 21.43 12.98 -0.42
C VAL A 33 20.65 11.71 -0.72
N LEU A 34 21.34 10.67 -1.20
CA LEU A 34 20.81 9.30 -1.15
C LEU A 34 20.40 9.07 0.31
N ALA A 35 19.09 9.01 0.57
CA ALA A 35 18.55 8.91 1.91
C ALA A 35 19.12 7.62 2.54
N HIS A 36 20.04 7.78 3.49
CA HIS A 36 20.57 6.64 4.23
C HIS A 36 19.44 6.07 5.09
N ALA A 37 19.38 4.74 5.18
CA ALA A 37 18.44 4.08 6.06
C ALA A 37 18.69 4.53 7.51
N ARG A 38 17.62 4.69 8.29
CA ARG A 38 17.68 5.08 9.69
C ARG A 38 18.00 3.85 10.56
N PRO A 39 18.86 3.97 11.58
CA PRO A 39 19.04 2.88 12.53
C PRO A 39 17.72 2.50 13.21
N THR A 40 17.44 1.20 13.29
CA THR A 40 16.18 0.69 13.86
C THR A 40 16.20 0.61 15.37
N ASN A 41 17.37 0.31 15.96
CA ASN A 41 17.54 0.11 17.39
C ASN A 41 18.58 1.10 17.93
N THR A 42 18.11 2.18 18.55
CA THR A 42 18.97 3.20 19.17
C THR A 42 18.67 3.41 20.65
N ALA A 43 17.54 2.93 21.16
CA ALA A 43 17.17 3.04 22.56
C ALA A 43 18.06 2.21 23.49
N SER A 44 18.24 2.70 24.72
CA SER A 44 18.86 1.94 25.80
C SER A 44 17.88 0.94 26.43
N PRO A 45 18.34 -0.14 27.11
CA PRO A 45 17.42 -1.11 27.71
C PRO A 45 16.35 -0.52 28.66
N PRO A 46 16.65 0.49 29.52
CA PRO A 46 15.63 1.13 30.36
C PRO A 46 14.55 1.91 29.59
N THR A 47 14.91 2.48 28.44
CA THR A 47 14.06 3.32 27.61
C THR A 47 13.46 2.58 26.42
N SER A 48 13.78 1.29 26.26
CA SER A 48 13.33 0.46 25.14
C SER A 48 11.82 0.22 25.17
N ILE A 49 11.17 0.24 24.01
CA ILE A 49 9.77 -0.17 23.87
C ILE A 49 9.56 -1.67 24.11
N TRP A 50 10.64 -2.46 24.02
CA TRP A 50 10.67 -3.90 24.26
C TRP A 50 11.06 -4.29 25.70
N ARG A 51 11.16 -3.33 26.62
CA ARG A 51 11.56 -3.57 28.02
C ARG A 51 10.67 -4.58 28.74
N ASP A 52 9.35 -4.38 28.67
CA ASP A 52 8.37 -5.16 29.43
C ASP A 52 7.90 -6.43 28.70
N LEU A 53 8.16 -6.48 27.39
CA LEU A 53 7.90 -7.60 26.50
C LEU A 53 9.11 -7.73 25.55
N PRO A 54 10.06 -8.63 25.83
CA PRO A 54 11.22 -8.80 24.96
C PRO A 54 10.79 -9.12 23.52
N GLU A 55 11.40 -8.46 22.52
CA GLU A 55 11.06 -8.66 21.10
C GLU A 55 11.16 -10.13 20.69
N SER A 56 12.14 -10.87 21.23
CA SER A 56 12.31 -12.30 20.97
C SER A 56 11.11 -13.13 21.44
N LEU A 57 10.52 -12.79 22.58
CA LEU A 57 9.34 -13.47 23.12
C LEU A 57 8.09 -13.16 22.28
N PHE A 58 7.87 -11.88 21.95
CA PHE A 58 6.79 -11.48 21.04
C PHE A 58 6.88 -12.25 19.70
N ARG A 59 8.08 -12.32 19.13
CA ARG A 59 8.32 -13.01 17.87
C ARG A 59 8.14 -14.52 17.97
N GLN A 60 8.49 -15.13 19.09
CA GLN A 60 8.17 -16.54 19.33
C GLN A 60 6.66 -16.79 19.23
N HIS A 61 5.83 -15.97 19.88
CA HIS A 61 4.37 -16.10 19.79
C HIS A 61 3.84 -15.88 18.37
N VAL A 62 4.43 -14.94 17.62
CA VAL A 62 4.09 -14.71 16.20
C VAL A 62 4.42 -15.96 15.35
N VAL A 63 5.61 -16.54 15.53
CA VAL A 63 6.03 -17.75 14.79
C VAL A 63 5.14 -18.95 15.12
N GLU A 64 4.72 -19.09 16.39
CA GLU A 64 3.75 -20.11 16.80
C GLU A 64 2.41 -19.91 16.08
N LEU A 65 1.90 -18.68 16.05
CA LEU A 65 0.66 -18.34 15.35
C LEU A 65 0.76 -18.62 13.83
N GLU A 66 1.88 -18.27 13.19
CA GLU A 66 2.11 -18.55 11.78
C GLU A 66 2.08 -20.04 11.46
N LYS A 67 2.76 -20.86 12.27
CA LYS A 67 2.77 -22.33 12.13
C LYS A 67 1.35 -22.90 12.16
N LEU A 68 0.50 -22.40 13.05
CA LEU A 68 -0.87 -22.89 13.22
C LEU A 68 -1.81 -22.46 12.09
N THR A 69 -1.56 -21.29 11.49
CA THR A 69 -2.51 -20.62 10.59
C THR A 69 -2.05 -20.60 9.13
N ASN A 70 -0.90 -21.20 8.81
CA ASN A 70 -0.23 -21.06 7.51
C ASN A 70 0.05 -19.59 7.18
N SER A 71 0.53 -18.86 8.19
CA SER A 71 0.80 -17.42 8.16
C SER A 71 -0.42 -16.56 7.86
N VAL A 72 -1.66 -17.04 8.09
CA VAL A 72 -2.90 -16.30 7.81
C VAL A 72 -3.87 -16.40 9.00
N PRO A 73 -3.66 -15.62 10.08
CA PRO A 73 -4.46 -15.73 11.29
C PRO A 73 -5.92 -15.32 11.14
N VAL A 74 -6.20 -14.44 10.19
CA VAL A 74 -7.54 -13.92 9.90
C VAL A 74 -7.78 -13.86 8.39
N ASP A 75 -9.04 -13.95 7.98
CA ASP A 75 -9.42 -13.70 6.60
C ASP A 75 -9.22 -12.22 6.22
N ALA A 76 -9.02 -11.98 4.93
CA ALA A 76 -8.95 -10.61 4.41
C ALA A 76 -10.26 -9.87 4.69
N GLN A 77 -10.15 -8.71 5.32
CA GLN A 77 -11.27 -7.90 5.81
C GLN A 77 -11.12 -6.45 5.33
N ALA A 78 -12.26 -5.82 5.06
CA ALA A 78 -12.38 -4.39 4.86
C ALA A 78 -13.29 -3.85 5.95
N PHE A 79 -12.89 -2.74 6.56
CA PHE A 79 -13.61 -2.10 7.65
C PHE A 79 -14.23 -0.82 7.09
N PRO A 80 -15.54 -0.63 7.20
CA PRO A 80 -16.19 0.57 6.68
C PRO A 80 -15.74 1.79 7.48
N LEU A 81 -15.36 2.86 6.79
CA LEU A 81 -15.05 4.14 7.44
C LEU A 81 -16.27 4.62 8.24
N PRO A 82 -16.07 5.24 9.41
CA PRO A 82 -17.18 5.73 10.22
C PRO A 82 -17.99 6.76 9.41
N ALA A 83 -19.31 6.62 9.44
CA ALA A 83 -20.21 7.61 8.87
C ALA A 83 -20.12 8.88 9.73
N ILE A 84 -19.92 10.03 9.07
CA ILE A 84 -19.97 11.33 9.73
C ILE A 84 -21.42 11.80 9.67
N GLU A 85 -22.14 11.70 10.78
CA GLU A 85 -23.46 12.32 10.91
C GLU A 85 -23.31 13.75 11.47
N ARG A 86 -24.22 14.63 11.08
CA ARG A 86 -24.38 15.94 11.74
C ARG A 86 -25.40 15.78 12.85
N ASP A 87 -25.04 16.17 14.07
CA ASP A 87 -26.02 16.27 15.15
C ASP A 87 -27.02 17.42 14.91
N GLY A 88 -28.04 17.51 15.75
CA GLY A 88 -29.08 18.55 15.68
C GLY A 88 -28.57 19.98 15.81
N ASP A 89 -27.31 20.17 16.25
CA ASP A 89 -26.62 21.46 16.37
C ASP A 89 -25.59 21.69 15.25
N GLY A 90 -25.51 20.77 14.27
CA GLY A 90 -24.62 20.87 13.10
C GLY A 90 -23.17 20.45 13.37
N ARG A 91 -22.85 19.84 14.51
CA ARG A 91 -21.52 19.27 14.80
C ARG A 91 -21.37 17.89 14.14
N LEU A 92 -20.17 17.62 13.64
CA LEU A 92 -19.82 16.34 13.04
C LEU A 92 -19.58 15.32 14.16
N ILE A 93 -20.41 14.28 14.23
CA ILE A 93 -20.23 13.15 15.15
C ILE A 93 -19.90 11.91 14.29
N ALA A 94 -18.79 11.25 14.60
CA ALA A 94 -18.50 9.93 14.05
C ALA A 94 -19.40 8.90 14.73
N VAL A 95 -20.27 8.22 13.96
CA VAL A 95 -21.12 7.15 14.49
C VAL A 95 -20.41 5.81 14.27
N GLY A 96 -20.10 5.11 15.37
CA GLY A 96 -19.72 3.69 15.35
C GLY A 96 -18.24 3.38 15.11
N ALA A 97 -17.36 3.86 15.97
CA ALA A 97 -16.11 3.22 16.43
C ALA A 97 -15.48 4.15 17.47
N ASP A 98 -14.77 3.60 18.46
CA ASP A 98 -14.17 4.34 19.57
C ASP A 98 -13.52 5.66 19.12
N ALA A 99 -13.91 6.72 19.82
CA ALA A 99 -13.76 8.11 19.41
C ALA A 99 -12.35 8.47 18.91
N VAL A 100 -12.20 8.63 17.59
CA VAL A 100 -11.07 9.34 16.98
C VAL A 100 -11.40 10.84 16.96
N ASP A 101 -11.49 11.43 18.15
CA ASP A 101 -11.24 12.86 18.38
C ASP A 101 -11.09 13.10 19.88
N GLN A 102 -9.85 12.99 20.37
CA GLN A 102 -9.45 13.60 21.65
C GLN A 102 -8.41 14.69 21.37
N ASP A 103 -8.69 15.61 20.45
CA ASP A 103 -8.12 16.96 20.53
C ASP A 103 -8.82 17.68 21.70
N SER A 104 -8.43 17.36 22.93
CA SER A 104 -8.75 18.16 24.12
C SER A 104 -7.87 19.41 24.11
N GLU A 105 -8.11 20.32 23.17
CA GLU A 105 -7.42 21.61 23.13
C GLU A 105 -8.31 22.72 23.70
N SER A 106 -7.73 23.39 24.70
CA SER A 106 -8.21 24.59 25.37
C SER A 106 -8.63 25.67 24.37
N GLN A 107 -9.75 26.33 24.69
CA GLN A 107 -10.35 27.44 23.95
C GLN A 107 -9.35 28.58 23.65
N GLN A 108 -8.64 28.53 22.53
CA GLN A 108 -8.03 29.69 21.88
C GLN A 108 -7.76 29.38 20.40
N SER A 109 -8.61 29.94 19.54
CA SER A 109 -8.69 29.74 18.08
C SER A 109 -9.18 28.36 17.63
N LEU A 110 -10.43 28.29 17.15
CA LEU A 110 -10.97 27.06 16.54
C LEU A 110 -10.13 26.70 15.29
N PRO A 111 -9.61 25.46 15.20
CA PRO A 111 -8.91 24.99 14.01
C PRO A 111 -9.79 25.18 12.77
N LEU A 112 -9.18 25.57 11.65
CA LEU A 112 -9.89 25.60 10.37
C LEU A 112 -10.50 24.21 10.09
N PRO A 113 -11.75 24.13 9.59
CA PRO A 113 -12.35 22.84 9.27
C PRO A 113 -11.58 22.19 8.11
N ARG A 114 -11.41 20.87 8.22
CA ARG A 114 -10.86 20.04 7.14
C ARG A 114 -11.71 20.18 5.87
N GLN A 115 -11.06 20.25 4.71
CA GLN A 115 -11.76 20.37 3.42
C GLN A 115 -12.06 18.99 2.83
N LEU A 116 -11.15 18.02 3.01
CA LEU A 116 -11.33 16.64 2.59
C LEU A 116 -12.21 15.87 3.58
N ALA A 117 -13.25 15.20 3.07
CA ALA A 117 -13.96 14.18 3.81
C ALA A 117 -13.03 12.98 4.10
N LEU A 118 -13.30 12.23 5.18
CA LEU A 118 -12.46 11.10 5.59
C LEU A 118 -12.29 10.05 4.47
N ALA A 119 -13.37 9.72 3.77
CA ALA A 119 -13.33 8.78 2.64
C ALA A 119 -12.47 9.30 1.47
N VAL A 120 -12.45 10.61 1.24
CA VAL A 120 -11.61 11.23 0.21
C VAL A 120 -10.14 11.21 0.65
N GLU A 121 -9.85 11.48 1.91
CA GLU A 121 -8.49 11.38 2.48
C GLU A 121 -7.93 9.95 2.35
N GLN A 122 -8.73 8.94 2.73
CA GLN A 122 -8.36 7.52 2.61
C GLN A 122 -8.11 7.14 1.15
N GLN A 123 -9.04 7.46 0.24
CA GLN A 123 -8.90 7.10 -1.17
C GLN A 123 -7.67 7.78 -1.81
N LEU A 124 -7.42 9.04 -1.49
CA LEU A 124 -6.25 9.76 -1.98
C LEU A 124 -4.96 9.12 -1.45
N ALA A 125 -4.93 8.70 -0.19
CA ALA A 125 -3.78 8.01 0.38
C ALA A 125 -3.54 6.63 -0.28
N ASP A 126 -4.60 5.84 -0.50
CA ASP A 126 -4.49 4.54 -1.18
C ASP A 126 -4.01 4.70 -2.63
N ASP A 127 -4.53 5.70 -3.34
CA ASP A 127 -4.16 6.00 -4.73
C ASP A 127 -2.68 6.37 -4.84
N MET A 128 -2.21 7.26 -3.96
CA MET A 128 -0.81 7.66 -3.93
C MET A 128 0.10 6.49 -3.57
N ALA A 129 -0.29 5.65 -2.61
CA ALA A 129 0.46 4.45 -2.26
C ALA A 129 0.57 3.49 -3.46
N CYS A 130 -0.53 3.28 -4.20
CA CYS A 130 -0.56 2.44 -5.39
C CYS A 130 0.36 2.97 -6.49
N LEU A 131 0.38 4.30 -6.72
CA LEU A 131 1.23 4.94 -7.73
C LEU A 131 2.73 4.88 -7.40
N VAL A 132 3.10 4.94 -6.12
CA VAL A 132 4.50 4.79 -5.66
C VAL A 132 5.01 3.36 -5.82
N ALA A 133 4.12 2.38 -5.64
CA ALA A 133 4.44 0.97 -5.66
C ALA A 133 4.65 0.47 -7.11
N VAL A 134 5.85 0.68 -7.67
CA VAL A 134 6.16 0.36 -9.08
C VAL A 134 6.75 -1.04 -9.24
N GLY A 135 7.57 -1.49 -8.29
CA GLY A 135 8.22 -2.80 -8.36
C GLY A 135 7.33 -3.96 -7.85
N GLU A 136 7.98 -5.09 -7.61
CA GLU A 136 7.36 -6.32 -7.11
C GLU A 136 7.91 -6.77 -5.76
N GLY A 137 7.18 -7.66 -5.11
CA GLY A 137 7.56 -8.21 -3.81
C GLY A 137 7.17 -7.33 -2.62
N ALA A 138 7.73 -7.65 -1.46
CA ALA A 138 7.51 -6.92 -0.20
C ALA A 138 8.21 -5.55 -0.20
N GLN A 139 9.36 -5.47 -0.87
CA GLN A 139 10.19 -4.27 -1.01
C GLN A 139 9.48 -3.11 -1.75
N SER A 140 8.55 -3.45 -2.64
CA SER A 140 7.77 -2.46 -3.41
C SER A 140 6.42 -2.12 -2.79
N VAL A 141 6.19 -2.47 -1.53
CA VAL A 141 5.01 -2.03 -0.77
C VAL A 141 5.26 -0.62 -0.26
N ALA A 142 4.34 0.29 -0.60
CA ALA A 142 4.30 1.64 -0.07
C ALA A 142 3.03 1.87 0.74
N ALA A 143 3.14 2.77 1.71
CA ALA A 143 2.05 3.37 2.45
C ALA A 143 2.13 4.90 2.35
N THR A 144 1.00 5.58 2.49
CA THR A 144 0.96 7.05 2.52
C THR A 144 -0.03 7.59 3.54
N THR A 145 0.14 8.88 3.86
CA THR A 145 -0.83 9.69 4.60
C THR A 145 -1.05 11.00 3.88
N VAL A 146 -2.22 11.60 4.09
CA VAL A 146 -2.58 12.92 3.55
C VAL A 146 -2.88 13.85 4.71
N GLN A 147 -2.30 15.05 4.68
CA GLN A 147 -2.53 16.10 5.68
C GLN A 147 -2.91 17.40 4.99
N GLU A 148 -3.86 18.11 5.58
CA GLU A 148 -4.25 19.46 5.16
C GLU A 148 -3.58 20.49 6.06
N SER A 149 -3.24 21.66 5.50
CA SER A 149 -2.69 22.72 6.34
C SER A 149 -3.75 23.36 7.23
N ARG A 150 -3.39 23.57 8.51
CA ARG A 150 -4.15 24.33 9.52
C ARG A 150 -4.03 25.85 9.33
N ARG A 151 -3.11 26.33 8.48
CA ARG A 151 -2.81 27.76 8.34
C ARG A 151 -3.89 28.48 7.53
N ARG A 152 -4.22 29.71 7.94
CA ARG A 152 -5.05 30.62 7.12
C ARG A 152 -4.26 31.00 5.86
N GLY A 153 -4.73 30.58 4.69
CA GLY A 153 -4.03 30.81 3.43
C GLY A 153 -4.60 29.97 2.28
N PRO A 154 -3.92 29.92 1.12
CA PRO A 154 -4.25 28.95 0.07
C PRO A 154 -4.17 27.54 0.66
N GLY A 155 -5.09 26.67 0.25
CA GLY A 155 -5.08 25.27 0.65
C GLY A 155 -3.72 24.62 0.34
N ARG A 156 -3.24 23.76 1.23
CA ARG A 156 -2.03 22.98 1.00
C ARG A 156 -2.27 21.55 1.42
N LEU A 157 -1.74 20.62 0.65
CA LEU A 157 -1.67 19.21 0.99
C LEU A 157 -0.24 18.81 1.27
N ARG A 158 -0.05 17.97 2.27
CA ARG A 158 1.17 17.19 2.43
C ARG A 158 0.83 15.72 2.24
N ILE A 159 1.60 15.03 1.42
CA ILE A 159 1.50 13.59 1.22
C ILE A 159 2.82 13.00 1.70
N ALA A 160 2.80 12.35 2.86
CA ALA A 160 3.95 11.62 3.37
C ALA A 160 3.89 10.17 2.88
N ILE A 161 5.02 9.66 2.38
CA ILE A 161 5.14 8.40 1.67
C ILE A 161 6.28 7.60 2.30
N ALA A 162 6.00 6.35 2.64
CA ALA A 162 6.99 5.41 3.15
C ALA A 162 6.96 4.08 2.37
N SER A 163 8.10 3.42 2.35
CA SER A 163 8.27 2.04 1.89
C SER A 163 9.39 1.37 2.69
N VAL A 164 9.45 0.04 2.62
CA VAL A 164 10.49 -0.75 3.31
C VAL A 164 11.90 -0.41 2.79
N ASP A 165 12.01 -0.13 1.49
CA ASP A 165 13.23 0.37 0.86
C ASP A 165 13.09 1.85 0.47
N ALA A 166 14.21 2.49 0.13
CA ALA A 166 14.19 3.87 -0.31
C ALA A 166 13.43 4.01 -1.63
N ILE A 167 12.56 5.04 -1.72
CA ILE A 167 11.77 5.30 -2.91
C ILE A 167 12.68 5.86 -4.00
N GLU A 168 12.77 5.15 -5.12
CA GLU A 168 13.64 5.50 -6.23
C GLU A 168 13.38 6.93 -6.74
N PRO A 169 14.44 7.70 -7.09
CA PRO A 169 14.28 9.07 -7.58
C PRO A 169 13.35 9.20 -8.79
N ALA A 170 13.33 8.20 -9.68
CA ALA A 170 12.43 8.16 -10.83
C ALA A 170 10.95 8.13 -10.40
N SER A 171 10.60 7.30 -9.41
CA SER A 171 9.25 7.25 -8.82
C SER A 171 8.87 8.55 -8.11
N GLN A 172 9.82 9.19 -7.44
CA GLN A 172 9.58 10.51 -6.84
C GLN A 172 9.32 11.59 -7.90
N ALA A 173 10.10 11.60 -8.99
CA ALA A 173 9.94 12.54 -10.09
C ALA A 173 8.61 12.33 -10.83
N PHE A 174 8.23 11.07 -11.05
CA PHE A 174 6.94 10.69 -11.62
C PHE A 174 5.76 11.26 -10.83
N LEU A 175 5.71 11.08 -9.50
CA LEU A 175 4.61 11.62 -8.70
C LEU A 175 4.54 13.14 -8.73
N ARG A 176 5.70 13.82 -8.71
CA ARG A 176 5.75 15.28 -8.87
C ARG A 176 5.17 15.72 -10.20
N SER A 177 5.51 15.02 -11.29
CA SER A 177 4.99 15.29 -12.64
C SER A 177 3.49 15.08 -12.73
N VAL A 178 2.96 13.98 -12.17
CA VAL A 178 1.50 13.73 -12.08
C VAL A 178 0.80 14.86 -11.33
N LEU A 179 1.28 15.24 -10.15
CA LEU A 179 0.67 16.33 -9.36
C LEU A 179 0.77 17.69 -10.05
N GLN A 180 1.90 18.00 -10.68
CA GLN A 180 2.07 19.21 -11.47
C GLN A 180 1.04 19.27 -12.61
N ARG A 181 0.83 18.15 -13.30
CA ARG A 181 -0.18 18.05 -14.36
C ARG A 181 -1.60 18.20 -13.83
N LEU A 182 -1.89 17.68 -12.64
CA LEU A 182 -3.20 17.82 -11.99
C LEU A 182 -3.49 19.26 -11.55
N SER A 183 -2.45 20.04 -11.22
CA SER A 183 -2.56 21.47 -10.89
C SER A 183 -2.76 22.37 -12.12
N ALA A 184 -2.29 21.96 -13.30
CA ALA A 184 -2.40 22.72 -14.54
C ALA A 184 -3.72 22.42 -15.28
N GLU A 185 -4.68 23.35 -15.22
CA GLU A 185 -6.02 23.32 -15.84
C GLU A 185 -6.63 21.91 -16.06
N PRO A 186 -7.30 21.36 -15.05
CA PRO A 186 -7.82 20.00 -15.11
C PRO A 186 -9.02 19.86 -16.07
N GLY A 187 -8.77 19.35 -17.27
CA GLY A 187 -9.77 19.01 -18.28
C GLY A 187 -9.83 17.51 -18.58
N ALA A 188 -10.72 17.08 -19.48
CA ALA A 188 -10.84 15.67 -19.90
C ALA A 188 -9.52 15.12 -20.49
N LYS A 189 -8.75 15.98 -21.17
CA LYS A 189 -7.41 15.64 -21.70
C LYS A 189 -6.39 15.37 -20.58
N THR A 190 -6.57 15.98 -19.41
CA THR A 190 -5.67 15.79 -18.26
C THR A 190 -5.70 14.34 -17.79
N CYS A 191 -6.88 13.73 -17.66
CA CYS A 191 -6.98 12.32 -17.27
C CYS A 191 -6.27 11.40 -18.27
N HIS A 192 -6.40 11.65 -19.57
CA HIS A 192 -5.74 10.86 -20.60
C HIS A 192 -4.21 10.97 -20.51
N HIS A 193 -3.68 12.19 -20.34
CA HIS A 193 -2.24 12.40 -20.18
C HIS A 193 -1.70 11.81 -18.87
N VAL A 194 -2.45 11.91 -17.76
CA VAL A 194 -2.06 11.27 -16.49
C VAL A 194 -2.06 9.75 -16.66
N LEU A 195 -3.06 9.17 -17.32
CA LEU A 195 -3.12 7.74 -17.57
C LEU A 195 -1.95 7.25 -18.43
N ASP A 196 -1.64 7.97 -19.50
CA ASP A 196 -0.50 7.68 -20.38
C ASP A 196 0.81 7.64 -19.59
N GLU A 197 1.02 8.65 -18.73
CA GLU A 197 2.20 8.75 -17.86
C GLU A 197 2.26 7.62 -16.82
N VAL A 198 1.12 7.31 -16.19
CA VAL A 198 0.98 6.23 -15.20
C VAL A 198 1.27 4.87 -15.83
N VAL A 199 0.71 4.58 -17.01
CA VAL A 199 0.93 3.30 -17.72
C VAL A 199 2.39 3.14 -18.12
N ARG A 200 3.03 4.21 -18.59
CA ARG A 200 4.45 4.21 -18.95
C ARG A 200 5.33 3.91 -17.74
N HIS A 201 5.07 4.58 -16.62
CA HIS A 201 5.83 4.39 -15.38
C HIS A 201 5.63 3.00 -14.78
N HIS A 202 4.40 2.45 -14.87
CA HIS A 202 4.05 1.13 -14.35
C HIS A 202 4.17 -0.01 -15.38
N HIS A 203 4.81 0.23 -16.52
CA HIS A 203 4.86 -0.70 -17.66
C HIS A 203 5.25 -2.14 -17.23
N THR A 204 6.39 -2.31 -16.55
CA THR A 204 6.87 -3.61 -16.09
C THR A 204 5.87 -4.30 -15.14
N ARG A 205 5.28 -3.54 -14.22
CA ARG A 205 4.31 -4.07 -13.25
C ARG A 205 3.00 -4.48 -13.92
N LEU A 206 2.58 -3.74 -14.95
CA LEU A 206 1.43 -4.10 -15.79
C LEU A 206 1.71 -5.38 -16.57
N LEU A 207 2.86 -5.51 -17.22
CA LEU A 207 3.24 -6.73 -17.93
C LEU A 207 3.23 -7.97 -17.01
N ASN A 208 3.74 -7.85 -15.79
CA ASN A 208 3.61 -8.92 -14.80
C ASN A 208 2.14 -9.22 -14.47
N ARG A 209 1.32 -8.19 -14.25
CA ARG A 209 -0.10 -8.40 -13.96
C ARG A 209 -0.83 -9.11 -15.10
N LEU A 210 -0.44 -8.86 -16.34
CA LEU A 210 -0.92 -9.56 -17.53
C LEU A 210 -0.32 -10.97 -17.68
N ARG A 211 0.76 -11.27 -16.93
CA ARG A 211 1.59 -12.48 -17.11
C ARG A 211 2.06 -12.60 -18.56
N SER A 212 2.40 -11.45 -19.15
CA SER A 212 2.71 -11.34 -20.57
C SER A 212 4.01 -12.06 -20.91
N CYS A 213 4.09 -12.62 -22.12
CA CYS A 213 5.34 -13.17 -22.65
C CYS A 213 6.41 -12.08 -22.86
N LYS A 214 5.98 -10.81 -22.98
CA LYS A 214 6.83 -9.62 -23.11
C LYS A 214 7.51 -9.23 -21.80
N TRP A 215 7.14 -9.85 -20.68
CA TRP A 215 7.74 -9.57 -19.38
C TRP A 215 8.96 -10.45 -19.11
N LYS A 216 10.11 -9.82 -18.84
CA LYS A 216 11.30 -10.52 -18.33
C LYS A 216 11.10 -10.90 -16.87
N LYS A 217 10.54 -12.09 -16.66
CA LYS A 217 10.21 -12.63 -15.35
C LYS A 217 11.44 -12.82 -14.45
N PRO A 218 11.43 -12.30 -13.21
CA PRO A 218 12.47 -12.56 -12.22
C PRO A 218 12.56 -14.03 -11.82
N ALA A 219 13.77 -14.50 -11.50
CA ALA A 219 14.03 -15.91 -11.17
C ALA A 219 13.18 -16.44 -10.00
N TYR A 220 12.95 -15.61 -8.97
CA TYR A 220 12.14 -15.97 -7.81
C TYR A 220 10.65 -16.17 -8.13
N LEU A 221 10.17 -15.70 -9.29
CA LEU A 221 8.80 -15.89 -9.79
C LEU A 221 8.70 -16.95 -10.90
N SER A 222 9.79 -17.64 -11.22
CA SER A 222 9.83 -18.69 -12.26
C SER A 222 8.74 -19.76 -12.09
N ARG A 223 8.35 -20.08 -10.85
CA ARG A 223 7.36 -21.12 -10.52
C ARG A 223 5.90 -20.67 -10.57
N THR A 224 5.63 -19.36 -10.59
CA THR A 224 4.28 -18.78 -10.65
C THR A 224 3.94 -18.38 -12.09
N HIS A 225 2.72 -17.89 -12.37
CA HIS A 225 2.37 -17.22 -13.65
C HIS A 225 2.73 -18.03 -14.92
N LYS A 226 2.24 -19.28 -15.02
CA LYS A 226 2.61 -20.23 -16.09
C LYS A 226 1.95 -19.96 -17.45
N LYS A 227 0.93 -19.10 -17.49
CA LYS A 227 0.18 -18.75 -18.69
C LYS A 227 -0.25 -17.27 -18.65
N PRO A 228 -0.41 -16.63 -19.82
CA PRO A 228 -0.87 -15.25 -19.92
C PRO A 228 -2.30 -15.07 -19.41
N LEU A 229 -2.68 -13.84 -19.10
CA LEU A 229 -3.98 -13.53 -18.48
C LEU A 229 -5.18 -13.87 -19.36
N HIS A 230 -5.10 -13.64 -20.68
CA HIS A 230 -6.19 -13.98 -21.60
C HIS A 230 -6.55 -15.48 -21.53
N ALA A 231 -5.57 -16.37 -21.27
CA ALA A 231 -5.78 -17.80 -21.19
C ALA A 231 -6.60 -18.26 -19.96
N ASP A 232 -6.96 -17.35 -19.04
CA ASP A 232 -7.93 -17.62 -17.96
C ASP A 232 -9.39 -17.39 -18.39
N PHE A 233 -9.64 -16.64 -19.48
CA PHE A 233 -10.99 -16.25 -19.87
C PHE A 233 -11.86 -17.42 -20.32
N ALA A 234 -11.27 -18.50 -20.83
CA ALA A 234 -12.01 -19.74 -21.12
C ALA A 234 -12.79 -20.26 -19.90
N ASN A 235 -12.19 -20.18 -18.70
CA ASN A 235 -12.86 -20.59 -17.46
C ASN A 235 -13.96 -19.60 -17.07
N LEU A 236 -13.74 -18.29 -17.23
CA LEU A 236 -14.78 -17.27 -16.99
C LEU A 236 -15.99 -17.48 -17.91
N LEU A 237 -15.76 -17.69 -19.20
CA LEU A 237 -16.81 -17.92 -20.20
C LEU A 237 -17.59 -19.20 -19.90
N HIS A 238 -16.89 -20.29 -19.56
CA HIS A 238 -17.53 -21.55 -19.18
C HIS A 238 -18.42 -21.38 -17.93
N ARG A 239 -17.97 -20.62 -16.92
CA ARG A 239 -18.77 -20.36 -15.72
C ARG A 239 -19.98 -19.49 -16.01
N ALA A 240 -19.88 -18.51 -16.90
CA ALA A 240 -21.04 -17.75 -17.36
C ALA A 240 -22.10 -18.64 -18.04
N GLN A 241 -21.71 -19.71 -18.73
CA GLN A 241 -22.69 -20.67 -19.30
C GLN A 241 -23.45 -21.46 -18.23
N ILE A 242 -22.81 -21.74 -17.09
CA ILE A 242 -23.40 -22.51 -15.98
C ILE A 242 -24.27 -21.62 -15.09
N LEU A 243 -23.82 -20.40 -14.78
CA LEU A 243 -24.46 -19.52 -13.81
C LEU A 243 -25.72 -18.82 -14.33
N TYR A 244 -25.89 -18.75 -15.65
CA TYR A 244 -27.01 -18.08 -16.29
C TYR A 244 -27.91 -19.08 -17.00
N THR A 245 -29.20 -19.01 -16.68
CA THR A 245 -30.21 -19.92 -17.22
C THR A 245 -30.58 -19.57 -18.67
N LYS A 246 -31.34 -20.45 -19.33
CA LYS A 246 -31.86 -20.19 -20.68
C LYS A 246 -32.76 -18.94 -20.73
N LYS A 247 -33.45 -18.61 -19.63
CA LYS A 247 -34.32 -17.41 -19.55
C LYS A 247 -33.51 -16.11 -19.52
N GLU A 248 -32.24 -16.18 -19.11
CA GLU A 248 -31.32 -15.04 -19.01
C GLU A 248 -30.37 -14.97 -20.22
N ALA A 249 -30.74 -15.57 -21.35
CA ALA A 249 -29.86 -15.72 -22.51
C ALA A 249 -29.31 -14.37 -23.04
N ASN A 250 -30.12 -13.30 -23.01
CA ASN A 250 -29.68 -11.97 -23.42
C ASN A 250 -28.63 -11.38 -22.48
N LEU A 251 -28.86 -11.46 -21.16
CA LEU A 251 -27.92 -10.97 -20.14
C LEU A 251 -26.59 -11.74 -20.23
N ARG A 252 -26.67 -13.06 -20.37
CA ARG A 252 -25.49 -13.92 -20.59
C ARG A 252 -24.75 -13.54 -21.87
N ALA A 253 -25.45 -13.30 -22.98
CA ALA A 253 -24.82 -12.91 -24.25
C ALA A 253 -24.06 -11.60 -24.14
N GLN A 254 -24.61 -10.60 -23.43
CA GLN A 254 -23.93 -9.32 -23.17
C GLN A 254 -22.67 -9.50 -22.32
N LEU A 255 -22.75 -10.26 -21.20
CA LEU A 255 -21.59 -10.57 -20.37
C LEU A 255 -20.50 -11.30 -21.17
N VAL A 256 -20.88 -12.33 -21.91
CA VAL A 256 -19.97 -13.12 -22.76
C VAL A 256 -19.32 -12.24 -23.81
N GLY A 257 -20.08 -11.35 -24.46
CA GLY A 257 -19.55 -10.37 -25.41
C GLY A 257 -18.50 -9.47 -24.78
N LYS A 258 -18.76 -8.95 -23.57
CA LYS A 258 -17.82 -8.10 -22.83
C LYS A 258 -16.54 -8.83 -22.44
N LEU A 259 -16.66 -10.07 -21.95
CA LEU A 259 -15.52 -10.94 -21.62
C LEU A 259 -14.70 -11.29 -22.85
N LEU A 260 -15.35 -11.62 -23.98
CA LEU A 260 -14.67 -11.93 -25.24
C LEU A 260 -13.93 -10.72 -25.81
N ALA A 261 -14.54 -9.53 -25.77
CA ALA A 261 -13.89 -8.30 -26.23
C ALA A 261 -12.60 -8.00 -25.44
N LEU A 262 -12.65 -8.13 -24.10
CA LEU A 262 -11.46 -7.95 -23.27
C LEU A 262 -10.42 -9.07 -23.48
N ALA A 263 -10.86 -10.32 -23.64
CA ALA A 263 -9.95 -11.43 -23.96
C ALA A 263 -9.21 -11.19 -25.29
N ALA A 264 -9.92 -10.71 -26.32
CA ALA A 264 -9.34 -10.42 -27.62
C ALA A 264 -8.33 -9.27 -27.56
N LEU A 265 -8.60 -8.21 -26.79
CA LEU A 265 -7.63 -7.13 -26.57
C LEU A 265 -6.35 -7.64 -25.88
N LEU A 266 -6.50 -8.47 -24.85
CA LEU A 266 -5.37 -9.06 -24.15
C LEU A 266 -4.57 -10.01 -25.06
N GLU A 267 -5.23 -10.81 -25.89
CA GLU A 267 -4.58 -11.72 -26.82
C GLU A 267 -3.85 -10.97 -27.94
N ALA A 268 -4.51 -9.97 -28.55
CA ALA A 268 -3.90 -9.11 -29.57
C ALA A 268 -2.63 -8.42 -29.04
N PHE A 269 -2.66 -7.98 -27.78
CA PHE A 269 -1.49 -7.41 -27.13
C PHE A 269 -0.34 -8.41 -27.00
N GLU A 270 -0.58 -9.69 -26.71
CA GLU A 270 0.51 -10.69 -26.65
C GLU A 270 1.12 -10.96 -28.04
N THR A 271 0.34 -10.83 -29.11
CA THR A 271 0.77 -11.10 -30.49
C THR A 271 1.38 -9.91 -31.23
N ALA A 272 1.19 -8.68 -30.73
CA ALA A 272 1.73 -7.49 -31.38
C ALA A 272 3.28 -7.49 -31.36
N GLU A 273 3.91 -7.18 -32.48
CA GLU A 273 5.38 -7.16 -32.62
C GLU A 273 5.99 -5.75 -32.43
N ASP A 274 5.20 -4.69 -32.61
CA ASP A 274 5.66 -3.29 -32.54
C ASP A 274 5.69 -2.74 -31.10
N GLU A 275 6.80 -2.11 -30.71
CA GLU A 275 7.02 -1.54 -29.38
C GLU A 275 6.14 -0.31 -29.08
N ASP A 276 5.84 0.54 -30.07
CA ASP A 276 5.01 1.73 -29.87
C ASP A 276 3.52 1.39 -29.80
N ASP A 277 3.08 0.35 -30.53
CA ASP A 277 1.75 -0.24 -30.39
C ASP A 277 1.56 -0.90 -29.01
N ASN A 278 2.64 -1.38 -28.38
CA ASN A 278 2.56 -2.02 -27.07
C ASN A 278 2.09 -1.06 -25.97
N HIS A 279 2.59 0.18 -25.95
CA HIS A 279 2.16 1.16 -24.94
C HIS A 279 0.69 1.54 -25.12
N HIS A 280 0.27 1.86 -26.35
CA HIS A 280 -1.13 2.18 -26.64
C HIS A 280 -2.06 0.99 -26.33
N GLY A 281 -1.62 -0.23 -26.64
CA GLY A 281 -2.32 -1.47 -26.28
C GLY A 281 -2.49 -1.61 -24.77
N LEU A 282 -1.46 -1.32 -23.96
CA LEU A 282 -1.56 -1.34 -22.50
C LEU A 282 -2.53 -0.29 -21.96
N VAL A 283 -2.50 0.94 -22.49
CA VAL A 283 -3.48 1.97 -22.14
C VAL A 283 -4.90 1.48 -22.42
N GLY A 284 -5.13 0.91 -23.61
CA GLY A 284 -6.42 0.33 -24.01
C GLY A 284 -6.87 -0.82 -23.11
N ILE A 285 -5.96 -1.70 -22.69
CA ILE A 285 -6.24 -2.79 -21.74
C ILE A 285 -6.63 -2.23 -20.37
N VAL A 286 -5.93 -1.22 -19.86
CA VAL A 286 -6.21 -0.60 -18.57
C VAL A 286 -7.60 0.04 -18.56
N GLN A 287 -7.95 0.78 -19.62
CA GLN A 287 -9.28 1.38 -19.77
C GLN A 287 -10.38 0.31 -19.91
N SER A 288 -10.19 -0.66 -20.81
CA SER A 288 -11.17 -1.73 -21.06
C SER A 288 -11.38 -2.63 -19.84
N SER A 289 -10.34 -2.83 -19.04
CA SER A 289 -10.43 -3.53 -17.75
C SER A 289 -11.30 -2.74 -16.78
N TYR A 290 -11.12 -1.42 -16.69
CA TYR A 290 -11.94 -0.55 -15.84
C TYR A 290 -13.41 -0.56 -16.27
N ASP A 291 -13.70 -0.36 -17.55
CA ASP A 291 -15.07 -0.37 -18.08
C ASP A 291 -15.73 -1.74 -17.86
N THR A 292 -14.94 -2.82 -17.87
CA THR A 292 -15.42 -4.18 -17.61
C THR A 292 -15.70 -4.41 -16.15
N CYS A 293 -14.79 -4.02 -15.26
CA CYS A 293 -14.97 -4.18 -13.82
C CYS A 293 -16.15 -3.36 -13.30
N THR A 294 -16.33 -2.12 -13.76
CA THR A 294 -17.40 -1.21 -13.31
C THR A 294 -18.77 -1.49 -13.94
N SER A 295 -18.88 -2.48 -14.82
CA SER A 295 -20.15 -2.82 -15.46
C SER A 295 -21.09 -3.55 -14.49
N PRO A 296 -22.40 -3.20 -14.46
CA PRO A 296 -23.39 -3.95 -13.67
C PRO A 296 -23.44 -5.45 -14.03
N LEU A 297 -23.11 -5.81 -15.28
CA LEU A 297 -23.01 -7.20 -15.73
C LEU A 297 -21.92 -7.96 -14.98
N MET A 298 -20.79 -7.31 -14.70
CA MET A 298 -19.67 -7.89 -13.99
C MET A 298 -19.97 -8.01 -12.49
N ALA A 299 -20.68 -7.03 -11.93
CA ALA A 299 -21.17 -7.07 -10.54
C ALA A 299 -22.10 -8.27 -10.31
N ASP A 300 -23.13 -8.44 -11.14
CA ASP A 300 -24.05 -9.60 -11.08
C ASP A 300 -23.28 -10.92 -11.26
N TYR A 301 -22.33 -10.95 -12.20
CA TYR A 301 -21.51 -12.15 -12.42
C TYR A 301 -20.65 -12.53 -11.21
N LEU A 302 -19.99 -11.55 -10.59
CA LEU A 302 -19.20 -11.77 -9.37
C LEU A 302 -20.09 -12.24 -8.21
N GLN A 303 -21.25 -11.61 -8.02
CA GLN A 303 -22.21 -12.00 -6.98
C GLN A 303 -22.65 -13.47 -7.15
N ARG A 304 -22.98 -13.89 -8.39
CA ARG A 304 -23.34 -15.28 -8.69
C ARG A 304 -22.18 -16.25 -8.49
N LEU A 305 -20.95 -15.87 -8.87
CA LEU A 305 -19.75 -16.67 -8.61
C LEU A 305 -19.49 -16.87 -7.12
N GLN A 306 -19.79 -15.88 -6.29
CA GLN A 306 -19.67 -15.97 -4.84
C GLN A 306 -20.81 -16.77 -4.19
N GLY A 307 -22.00 -16.79 -4.81
CA GLY A 307 -23.17 -17.51 -4.32
C GLY A 307 -23.15 -19.04 -4.56
N VAL A 308 -22.18 -19.56 -5.31
CA VAL A 308 -22.04 -21.01 -5.55
C VAL A 308 -21.00 -21.65 -4.64
N ARG A 309 -21.08 -22.99 -4.49
CA ARG A 309 -20.10 -23.76 -3.72
C ARG A 309 -18.68 -23.49 -4.22
N ALA A 310 -17.78 -23.19 -3.29
CA ALA A 310 -16.37 -22.97 -3.59
C ALA A 310 -15.73 -24.23 -4.21
N THR A 311 -15.21 -24.08 -5.44
CA THR A 311 -14.40 -25.08 -6.15
C THR A 311 -13.09 -24.43 -6.61
N THR A 312 -12.10 -25.23 -6.97
CA THR A 312 -10.81 -24.71 -7.49
C THR A 312 -10.99 -23.84 -8.72
N GLN A 313 -11.95 -24.16 -9.61
CA GLN A 313 -12.24 -23.37 -10.80
C GLN A 313 -12.98 -22.07 -10.49
N VAL A 314 -13.88 -22.05 -9.50
CA VAL A 314 -14.53 -20.81 -9.02
C VAL A 314 -13.48 -19.90 -8.39
N GLN A 315 -12.61 -20.46 -7.54
CA GLN A 315 -11.49 -19.70 -6.95
C GLN A 315 -10.53 -19.16 -8.01
N ALA A 316 -10.27 -19.91 -9.08
CA ALA A 316 -9.50 -19.41 -10.22
C ALA A 316 -10.20 -18.23 -10.92
N CYS A 317 -11.52 -18.31 -11.15
CA CYS A 317 -12.28 -17.19 -11.72
C CYS A 317 -12.21 -15.94 -10.84
N LEU A 318 -12.43 -16.09 -9.53
CA LEU A 318 -12.33 -14.98 -8.58
C LEU A 318 -10.94 -14.34 -8.61
N LYS A 319 -9.87 -15.14 -8.68
CA LYS A 319 -8.50 -14.64 -8.83
C LYS A 319 -8.31 -13.88 -10.14
N THR A 320 -8.86 -14.37 -11.26
CA THR A 320 -8.80 -13.67 -12.55
C THR A 320 -9.53 -12.34 -12.50
N LEU A 321 -10.75 -12.28 -11.94
CA LEU A 321 -11.51 -11.03 -11.81
C LEU A 321 -10.76 -10.00 -10.94
N ARG A 322 -10.22 -10.44 -9.81
CA ARG A 322 -9.39 -9.60 -8.94
C ARG A 322 -8.13 -9.09 -9.63
N GLN A 323 -7.56 -9.88 -10.54
CA GLN A 323 -6.41 -9.45 -11.33
C GLN A 323 -6.80 -8.33 -12.31
N LEU A 324 -7.99 -8.42 -12.91
CA LEU A 324 -8.56 -7.35 -13.73
C LEU A 324 -8.80 -6.08 -12.90
N GLU A 325 -9.29 -6.20 -11.66
CA GLU A 325 -9.47 -5.05 -10.78
C GLU A 325 -8.14 -4.30 -10.54
N LYS A 326 -7.04 -5.02 -10.33
CA LYS A 326 -5.71 -4.40 -10.14
C LYS A 326 -5.19 -3.68 -11.39
N ILE A 327 -5.60 -4.10 -12.58
CA ILE A 327 -5.26 -3.45 -13.84
C ILE A 327 -6.16 -2.23 -14.05
N ALA A 328 -7.45 -2.40 -13.83
CA ALA A 328 -8.48 -1.36 -13.87
C ALA A 328 -8.23 -0.20 -12.90
N ALA A 329 -7.62 -0.49 -11.74
CA ALA A 329 -7.33 0.52 -10.73
C ALA A 329 -6.49 1.69 -11.24
N TYR A 330 -5.59 1.47 -12.20
CA TYR A 330 -4.80 2.55 -12.78
C TYR A 330 -5.68 3.60 -13.47
N HIS A 331 -6.72 3.18 -14.20
CA HIS A 331 -7.68 4.12 -14.78
C HIS A 331 -8.53 4.80 -13.71
N ARG A 332 -9.02 4.03 -12.73
CA ARG A 332 -9.78 4.57 -11.58
C ARG A 332 -8.99 5.68 -10.86
N ILE A 333 -7.70 5.44 -10.56
CA ILE A 333 -6.83 6.41 -9.89
C ILE A 333 -6.75 7.69 -10.73
N CYS A 334 -6.52 7.59 -12.04
CA CYS A 334 -6.43 8.76 -12.91
C CYS A 334 -7.74 9.58 -12.92
N LEU A 335 -8.89 8.91 -12.98
CA LEU A 335 -10.20 9.54 -12.89
C LEU A 335 -10.42 10.22 -11.54
N THR A 336 -10.07 9.51 -10.45
CA THR A 336 -10.23 10.00 -9.06
C THR A 336 -9.37 11.23 -8.85
N LEU A 337 -8.07 11.17 -9.15
CA LEU A 337 -7.14 12.29 -8.98
C LEU A 337 -7.54 13.49 -9.85
N THR A 338 -7.97 13.28 -11.09
CA THR A 338 -8.47 14.36 -11.95
C THR A 338 -9.76 14.98 -11.40
N GLY A 339 -10.67 14.17 -10.87
CA GLY A 339 -11.89 14.65 -10.22
C GLY A 339 -11.61 15.44 -8.94
N LEU A 340 -10.65 14.98 -8.13
CA LEU A 340 -10.22 15.64 -6.91
C LEU A 340 -9.51 16.96 -7.19
N SER A 341 -8.63 17.04 -8.19
CA SER A 341 -7.96 18.30 -8.55
C SER A 341 -8.94 19.36 -9.08
N ARG A 342 -10.06 18.94 -9.67
CA ARG A 342 -11.15 19.84 -10.09
C ARG A 342 -12.01 20.31 -8.92
N SER A 343 -12.38 19.40 -8.03
CA SER A 343 -13.26 19.72 -6.89
C SER A 343 -12.52 20.45 -5.77
N HIS A 344 -11.21 20.26 -5.66
CA HIS A 344 -10.35 20.78 -4.60
C HIS A 344 -9.12 21.50 -5.16
N THR A 345 -9.29 22.32 -6.21
CA THR A 345 -8.17 22.96 -6.94
C THR A 345 -7.15 23.64 -6.04
N LYS A 346 -7.62 24.42 -5.04
CA LYS A 346 -6.73 25.10 -4.09
C LYS A 346 -5.80 24.15 -3.32
N LEU A 347 -6.26 22.94 -3.02
CA LEU A 347 -5.45 21.93 -2.33
C LEU A 347 -4.40 21.30 -3.25
N PHE A 348 -4.74 21.12 -4.53
CA PHE A 348 -3.85 20.52 -5.54
C PHE A 348 -2.84 21.53 -6.14
N ASP A 349 -3.06 22.83 -5.98
CA ASP A 349 -2.11 23.88 -6.40
C ASP A 349 -0.81 23.86 -5.59
N ASN A 350 -0.86 23.38 -4.35
CA ASN A 350 0.28 23.34 -3.43
C ASN A 350 0.35 22.00 -2.68
N VAL A 351 0.85 20.98 -3.38
CA VAL A 351 1.10 19.65 -2.80
C VAL A 351 2.58 19.47 -2.44
N GLU A 352 2.83 19.24 -1.16
CA GLU A 352 4.14 18.86 -0.61
C GLU A 352 4.26 17.34 -0.58
N LEU A 353 5.22 16.79 -1.33
CA LEU A 353 5.59 15.38 -1.23
C LEU A 353 6.72 15.19 -0.23
N LEU A 354 6.48 14.37 0.79
CA LEU A 354 7.47 13.99 1.79
C LEU A 354 7.81 12.50 1.66
N PHE A 355 9.00 12.19 1.17
CA PHE A 355 9.50 10.82 1.05
C PHE A 355 10.31 10.47 2.29
N LEU A 356 9.83 9.52 3.09
CA LEU A 356 10.48 9.12 4.34
C LEU A 356 11.62 8.11 4.08
N SER A 357 12.72 8.26 4.81
CA SER A 357 13.80 7.27 4.80
C SER A 357 13.32 5.96 5.43
N PRO A 358 13.65 4.80 4.84
CA PRO A 358 13.39 3.51 5.47
C PRO A 358 14.26 3.32 6.73
N TYR A 359 13.92 2.32 7.53
CA TYR A 359 14.76 1.85 8.62
C TYR A 359 15.63 0.67 8.18
N GLU A 360 16.79 0.51 8.83
CA GLU A 360 17.72 -0.59 8.58
C GLU A 360 17.10 -1.94 8.96
N ALA A 361 17.36 -2.97 8.15
CA ALA A 361 16.95 -4.33 8.51
C ALA A 361 17.75 -4.81 9.74
N VAL A 362 17.09 -5.41 10.73
CA VAL A 362 17.76 -5.93 11.93
C VAL A 362 18.02 -7.43 11.74
N PRO A 363 19.28 -7.90 11.75
CA PRO A 363 19.59 -9.31 11.59
C PRO A 363 18.95 -10.17 12.69
N LEU A 364 18.43 -11.34 12.30
CA LEU A 364 18.02 -12.36 13.24
C LEU A 364 19.27 -13.03 13.80
N THR A 365 19.49 -12.90 15.11
CA THR A 365 20.51 -13.68 15.81
C THR A 365 20.06 -15.14 15.94
N ASN A 366 20.99 -16.06 16.15
CA ASN A 366 20.73 -17.51 16.21
C ASN A 366 19.67 -17.91 17.27
N ASP A 367 19.41 -17.06 18.26
CA ASP A 367 18.44 -17.29 19.33
C ASP A 367 17.01 -16.87 18.96
N SER A 368 16.83 -16.13 17.85
CA SER A 368 15.52 -15.72 17.34
C SER A 368 15.01 -16.73 16.32
N ALA A 369 14.18 -17.68 16.77
CA ALA A 369 13.54 -18.63 15.86
C ALA A 369 12.72 -17.89 14.80
N ALA A 370 13.05 -18.04 13.52
CA ALA A 370 12.19 -17.67 12.41
C ALA A 370 11.30 -18.85 12.02
N TYR A 371 10.08 -18.58 11.58
CA TYR A 371 9.21 -19.59 10.99
C TYR A 371 9.82 -20.15 9.70
N GLN A 372 10.35 -19.27 8.87
CA GLN A 372 10.97 -19.61 7.60
C GLN A 372 12.49 -19.68 7.72
N SER A 373 13.10 -20.77 7.24
CA SER A 373 14.56 -20.96 7.31
C SER A 373 15.38 -19.95 6.50
N TRP A 374 14.73 -19.24 5.58
CA TRP A 374 15.34 -18.19 4.76
C TRP A 374 15.21 -16.79 5.35
N ALA A 375 14.36 -16.59 6.36
CA ALA A 375 14.21 -15.29 7.03
C ALA A 375 15.46 -15.01 7.86
N LYS A 376 16.17 -13.92 7.52
CA LYS A 376 17.46 -13.55 8.12
C LYS A 376 17.44 -12.21 8.84
N SER A 377 16.38 -11.44 8.70
CA SER A 377 16.22 -10.13 9.31
C SER A 377 14.76 -9.79 9.57
N THR A 378 14.51 -8.89 10.52
CA THR A 378 13.27 -8.14 10.64
C THR A 378 13.35 -6.79 9.91
N HIS A 379 12.17 -6.26 9.58
CA HIS A 379 11.98 -5.05 8.79
C HIS A 379 10.83 -4.23 9.37
N VAL A 380 11.02 -2.91 9.40
CA VAL A 380 9.94 -1.97 9.73
C VAL A 380 9.08 -1.77 8.48
N HIS A 381 7.80 -2.09 8.58
CA HIS A 381 6.86 -1.92 7.48
C HIS A 381 6.46 -0.45 7.29
N ALA A 382 6.09 -0.08 6.06
CA ALA A 382 5.80 1.30 5.65
C ALA A 382 4.75 2.01 6.54
N GLU A 383 3.74 1.28 6.97
CA GLU A 383 2.67 1.74 7.86
C GLU A 383 3.22 2.16 9.23
N VAL A 384 4.18 1.40 9.76
CA VAL A 384 4.86 1.70 11.03
C VAL A 384 5.78 2.91 10.85
N ILE A 385 6.50 3.02 9.72
CA ILE A 385 7.36 4.18 9.42
C ILE A 385 6.56 5.48 9.45
N LEU A 386 5.38 5.52 8.82
CA LEU A 386 4.51 6.69 8.82
C LEU A 386 3.99 7.02 10.20
N THR A 387 3.55 6.01 10.95
CA THR A 387 3.04 6.19 12.32
C THR A 387 4.10 6.82 13.21
N VAL A 388 5.30 6.24 13.22
CA VAL A 388 6.45 6.74 13.98
C VAL A 388 6.84 8.16 13.56
N HIS A 389 6.80 8.47 12.26
CA HIS A 389 7.09 9.82 11.78
C HIS A 389 6.12 10.86 12.35
N HIS A 390 4.82 10.59 12.28
CA HIS A 390 3.78 11.50 12.77
C HIS A 390 3.78 11.63 14.28
N ASP A 391 4.06 10.54 15.01
CA ASP A 391 4.21 10.60 16.45
C ASP A 391 5.41 11.46 16.86
N LEU A 392 6.55 11.30 16.20
CA LEU A 392 7.72 12.14 16.46
C LEU A 392 7.47 13.61 16.08
N GLU A 393 6.76 13.90 14.99
CA GLU A 393 6.36 15.27 14.61
C GLU A 393 5.43 15.88 15.67
N ALA A 394 4.50 15.08 16.20
CA ALA A 394 3.55 15.50 17.23
C ALA A 394 4.20 15.84 18.59
N GLN A 395 5.40 15.34 18.88
CA GLN A 395 6.11 15.57 20.14
C GLN A 395 7.08 16.76 20.07
N GLN A 396 7.18 17.46 18.93
CA GLN A 396 8.08 18.62 18.81
C GLN A 396 7.60 19.79 19.70
N PRO A 397 8.51 20.53 20.35
CA PRO A 397 8.16 21.59 21.31
C PRO A 397 7.23 22.67 20.72
N GLN A 398 6.21 23.03 21.50
CA GLN A 398 5.06 23.90 21.19
C GLN A 398 5.35 25.38 20.86
N SER A 399 6.52 25.75 20.33
CA SER A 399 6.76 27.15 19.96
C SER A 399 6.00 27.58 18.69
N GLU A 400 5.58 26.63 17.85
CA GLU A 400 4.57 26.85 16.81
C GLU A 400 3.67 25.60 16.74
N GLU A 401 2.35 25.75 16.86
CA GLU A 401 1.41 24.66 16.55
C GLU A 401 1.73 24.07 15.17
N SER A 402 1.69 22.73 15.06
CA SER A 402 1.96 22.07 13.78
C SER A 402 1.08 22.68 12.68
N PRO A 403 1.66 23.11 11.55
CA PRO A 403 0.88 23.77 10.50
C PRO A 403 0.00 22.80 9.72
N TRP A 404 -0.07 21.53 10.13
CA TRP A 404 -0.78 20.45 9.48
C TRP A 404 -1.74 19.79 10.46
N HIS A 405 -2.91 19.41 9.95
CA HIS A 405 -3.75 18.48 10.69
C HIS A 405 -3.07 17.10 10.74
N ARG A 406 -3.26 16.38 11.86
CA ARG A 406 -2.87 14.97 11.93
C ARG A 406 -3.62 14.17 10.86
N PRO A 407 -2.97 13.18 10.21
CA PRO A 407 -3.69 12.29 9.32
C PRO A 407 -4.72 11.49 10.11
N ARG A 408 -5.88 11.22 9.52
CA ARG A 408 -6.93 10.40 10.14
C ARG A 408 -6.85 8.94 9.71
N CYS A 409 -6.16 8.68 8.60
CA CYS A 409 -6.07 7.37 7.99
C CYS A 409 -4.71 7.13 7.32
N LEU A 410 -4.40 5.85 7.13
CA LEU A 410 -3.24 5.37 6.39
C LEU A 410 -3.74 4.71 5.10
N GLY A 411 -3.19 5.12 3.97
CA GLY A 411 -3.39 4.45 2.70
C GLY A 411 -2.24 3.49 2.41
N ALA A 412 -2.52 2.37 1.73
CA ALA A 412 -1.48 1.40 1.39
C ALA A 412 -1.71 0.74 0.03
N SER A 413 -0.60 0.45 -0.66
CA SER A 413 -0.58 -0.20 -1.98
C SER A 413 -1.03 -1.68 -1.96
N LYS A 414 -1.15 -2.25 -0.75
CA LYS A 414 -1.69 -3.55 -0.41
C LYS A 414 -2.44 -3.37 0.90
N TYR A 415 -3.38 -4.26 1.20
CA TYR A 415 -4.02 -4.22 2.51
C TYR A 415 -3.00 -4.42 3.62
N PHE A 416 -3.29 -3.98 4.84
CA PHE A 416 -2.34 -4.17 5.94
C PHE A 416 -2.08 -5.65 6.20
N CYS A 417 -0.83 -6.00 6.48
CA CYS A 417 -0.55 -7.31 7.07
C CYS A 417 -1.20 -7.40 8.45
N TYR A 418 -1.35 -8.62 8.98
CA TYR A 418 -2.02 -8.84 10.25
C TYR A 418 -1.36 -8.02 11.39
N LEU A 419 -0.03 -7.97 11.44
CA LEU A 419 0.69 -7.24 12.48
C LEU A 419 0.62 -5.71 12.32
N CYS A 420 0.63 -5.19 11.09
CA CYS A 420 0.37 -3.76 10.85
C CYS A 420 -1.07 -3.39 11.23
N TYR A 421 -2.05 -4.24 10.89
CA TYR A 421 -3.43 -4.04 11.31
C TYR A 421 -3.57 -3.99 12.84
N LEU A 422 -2.96 -4.95 13.55
CA LEU A 422 -2.96 -4.95 15.02
C LEU A 422 -2.27 -3.70 15.59
N PHE A 423 -1.11 -3.32 15.05
CA PHE A 423 -0.38 -2.14 15.48
C PHE A 423 -1.23 -0.88 15.31
N ILE A 424 -1.80 -0.63 14.13
CA ILE A 424 -2.64 0.54 13.87
C ILE A 424 -3.89 0.54 14.75
N ARG A 425 -4.54 -0.61 14.91
CA ARG A 425 -5.74 -0.77 15.76
C ARG A 425 -5.45 -0.42 17.21
N HIS A 426 -4.39 -0.99 17.79
CA HIS A 426 -4.04 -0.77 19.20
C HIS A 426 -3.37 0.58 19.45
N HIS A 427 -2.75 1.17 18.42
CA HIS A 427 -2.27 2.55 18.46
C HIS A 427 -3.43 3.56 18.54
N GLY A 428 -4.52 3.32 17.81
CA GLY A 428 -5.76 4.10 17.91
C GLY A 428 -5.73 5.50 17.26
N ALA A 429 -4.63 5.92 16.62
CA ALA A 429 -4.55 7.23 15.98
C ALA A 429 -5.11 7.27 14.55
N TYR A 430 -5.22 6.12 13.90
CA TYR A 430 -5.65 6.01 12.50
C TYR A 430 -6.78 5.01 12.35
N PHE A 431 -7.63 5.24 11.35
CA PHE A 431 -8.58 4.23 10.93
C PHE A 431 -7.88 3.09 10.19
N ALA A 432 -8.05 1.85 10.66
CA ALA A 432 -7.51 0.66 10.01
C ALA A 432 -8.48 0.16 8.93
N ALA A 433 -8.39 0.69 7.70
CA ALA A 433 -9.40 0.44 6.67
C ALA A 433 -9.49 -1.00 6.18
N ASN A 434 -8.40 -1.77 6.23
CA ASN A 434 -8.38 -3.11 5.67
C ASN A 434 -7.21 -3.95 6.20
N THR A 435 -7.33 -5.27 6.06
CA THR A 435 -6.22 -6.21 6.26
C THR A 435 -6.32 -7.36 5.28
N HIS A 436 -5.18 -7.83 4.74
CA HIS A 436 -5.16 -9.10 4.02
C HIS A 436 -5.01 -10.30 4.95
N GLY A 437 -4.70 -10.07 6.23
CA GLY A 437 -4.66 -11.10 7.26
C GLY A 437 -3.45 -12.02 7.23
N ALA A 438 -2.45 -11.78 6.37
CA ALA A 438 -1.21 -12.56 6.41
C ALA A 438 -0.26 -11.97 7.47
N CYS A 439 0.39 -12.85 8.21
CA CYS A 439 1.31 -12.55 9.29
C CYS A 439 2.75 -12.79 8.83
N TYR A 440 3.69 -11.99 9.34
CA TYR A 440 5.10 -12.02 8.95
C TYR A 440 5.99 -11.87 10.18
N ASP A 441 6.74 -12.91 10.53
CA ASP A 441 7.70 -13.01 11.64
C ASP A 441 8.95 -12.13 11.47
N GLN A 442 9.08 -11.56 10.27
CA GLN A 442 10.06 -10.55 9.89
C GLN A 442 9.59 -9.12 10.19
N TRP A 443 8.44 -8.92 10.83
CA TRP A 443 7.94 -7.59 11.19
C TRP A 443 8.56 -7.06 12.49
N THR A 444 8.82 -5.76 12.59
CA THR A 444 9.24 -5.10 13.84
C THR A 444 8.81 -3.63 13.91
N VAL A 445 8.96 -3.02 15.09
CA VAL A 445 8.79 -1.60 15.38
C VAL A 445 10.15 -1.01 15.77
N PRO A 446 10.55 0.14 15.20
CA PRO A 446 11.84 0.74 15.53
C PRO A 446 11.87 1.18 17.00
N ASP A 447 12.94 0.84 17.70
CA ASP A 447 13.16 1.13 19.12
C ASP A 447 14.16 2.29 19.27
N LEU A 448 13.63 3.52 19.36
CA LEU A 448 14.41 4.73 19.15
C LEU A 448 14.71 5.47 20.46
N ALA A 449 15.95 5.92 20.63
CA ALA A 449 16.36 6.82 21.71
C ALA A 449 15.67 8.19 21.65
N GLU A 450 15.16 8.56 20.47
CA GLU A 450 14.44 9.81 20.23
C GLU A 450 13.02 9.81 20.84
N TYR A 451 12.49 8.65 21.23
CA TYR A 451 11.15 8.58 21.78
C TYR A 451 11.09 9.24 23.16
N PRO A 452 10.19 10.23 23.36
CA PRO A 452 9.90 10.70 24.71
C PRO A 452 9.24 9.59 25.53
N GLU A 453 9.35 9.69 26.85
CA GLU A 453 8.84 8.67 27.78
C GLU A 453 7.34 8.36 27.58
N THR A 454 6.55 9.38 27.25
CA THR A 454 5.13 9.26 26.91
C THR A 454 4.89 8.33 25.71
N LEU A 455 5.67 8.50 24.64
CA LEU A 455 5.59 7.68 23.44
C LEU A 455 6.12 6.27 23.69
N VAL A 456 7.21 6.12 24.45
CA VAL A 456 7.73 4.81 24.87
C VAL A 456 6.66 4.02 25.62
N ASN A 457 5.99 4.64 26.59
CA ASN A 457 4.95 4.00 27.37
C ASN A 457 3.72 3.65 26.52
N HIS A 458 3.36 4.51 25.56
CA HIS A 458 2.30 4.21 24.60
C HIS A 458 2.64 2.97 23.76
N TYR A 459 3.83 2.93 23.14
CA TYR A 459 4.24 1.79 22.31
C TYR A 459 4.40 0.48 23.11
N ARG A 460 4.85 0.54 24.36
CA ARG A 460 4.82 -0.63 25.27
C ARG A 460 3.40 -1.17 25.43
N GLY A 461 2.43 -0.30 25.67
CA GLY A 461 1.01 -0.69 25.78
C GLY A 461 0.45 -1.26 24.47
N VAL A 462 0.81 -0.68 23.32
CA VAL A 462 0.46 -1.20 21.99
C VAL A 462 1.01 -2.61 21.81
N LEU A 463 2.31 -2.82 22.03
CA LEU A 463 2.97 -4.12 21.86
C LEU A 463 2.41 -5.20 22.80
N GLN A 464 2.12 -4.86 24.05
CA GLN A 464 1.49 -5.78 25.01
C GLN A 464 0.08 -6.19 24.55
N SER A 465 -0.70 -5.25 24.02
CA SER A 465 -2.06 -5.51 23.52
C SER A 465 -2.03 -6.38 22.26
N MET A 466 -1.08 -6.10 21.35
CA MET A 466 -0.83 -6.93 20.17
C MET A 466 -0.43 -8.37 20.57
N ASP A 467 0.49 -8.52 21.51
CA ASP A 467 0.95 -9.83 22.00
C ASP A 467 -0.18 -10.65 22.63
N ALA A 468 -1.01 -10.01 23.45
CA ALA A 468 -2.19 -10.65 24.03
C ALA A 468 -3.14 -11.16 22.93
N GLU A 469 -3.37 -10.38 21.87
CA GLU A 469 -4.21 -10.81 20.76
C GLU A 469 -3.57 -11.94 19.94
N VAL A 470 -2.26 -11.88 19.67
CA VAL A 470 -1.51 -12.96 19.01
C VAL A 470 -1.62 -14.27 19.81
N ARG A 471 -1.40 -14.22 21.13
CA ARG A 471 -1.52 -15.40 22.00
C ARG A 471 -2.95 -15.93 22.06
N ASN A 472 -3.94 -15.06 22.20
CA ASN A 472 -5.35 -15.46 22.21
C ASN A 472 -5.74 -16.17 20.90
N ARG A 473 -5.25 -15.68 19.75
CA ARG A 473 -5.47 -16.35 18.46
C ARG A 473 -4.76 -17.69 18.35
N ALA A 474 -3.56 -17.81 18.90
CA ALA A 474 -2.80 -19.07 18.89
C ALA A 474 -3.41 -20.14 19.82
N GLN A 475 -3.97 -19.72 20.96
CA GLN A 475 -4.59 -20.62 21.95
C GLN A 475 -6.05 -20.97 21.64
N GLY A 476 -6.76 -20.14 20.87
CA GLY A 476 -8.15 -20.32 20.49
C GLY A 476 -8.34 -21.04 19.14
N ASP A 477 -9.22 -20.51 18.30
CA ASP A 477 -9.59 -21.05 16.98
C ASP A 477 -8.52 -20.78 15.90
N ALA A 478 -7.28 -21.20 16.14
CA ALA A 478 -6.24 -21.14 15.13
C ALA A 478 -6.58 -22.12 13.99
N VAL A 479 -7.05 -21.57 12.87
CA VAL A 479 -7.45 -22.35 11.69
C VAL A 479 -6.44 -22.12 10.58
N TRP A 480 -5.99 -23.21 9.97
CA TRP A 480 -5.21 -23.16 8.72
C TRP A 480 -6.00 -22.42 7.65
N ARG A 481 -5.41 -21.39 7.04
CA ARG A 481 -6.03 -20.64 5.95
C ARG A 481 -5.13 -20.59 4.71
N PRO A 482 -5.72 -20.60 3.50
CA PRO A 482 -4.94 -20.43 2.29
C PRO A 482 -4.37 -19.00 2.21
N GLU A 483 -3.22 -18.85 1.57
CA GLU A 483 -2.59 -17.55 1.36
C GLU A 483 -3.57 -16.54 0.72
N PRO A 484 -3.74 -15.35 1.33
CA PRO A 484 -4.67 -14.35 0.86
C PRO A 484 -4.10 -13.65 -0.37
N MET A 485 -5.01 -13.10 -1.16
CA MET A 485 -4.60 -12.10 -2.13
C MET A 485 -4.41 -10.76 -1.39
N THR A 486 -3.18 -10.25 -1.40
CA THR A 486 -2.76 -9.12 -0.55
C THR A 486 -3.15 -7.73 -1.07
N SER A 487 -3.51 -7.60 -2.34
CA SER A 487 -4.00 -6.36 -2.97
C SER A 487 -5.43 -6.56 -3.47
N ARG A 488 -6.36 -5.71 -3.07
CA ARG A 488 -7.77 -5.71 -3.49
C ARG A 488 -8.24 -4.28 -3.74
N GLU A 489 -8.91 -4.07 -4.87
CA GLU A 489 -9.42 -2.77 -5.29
C GLU A 489 -10.96 -2.71 -5.21
N ASN A 490 -11.63 -3.88 -5.22
CA ASN A 490 -13.10 -4.04 -5.08
C ASN A 490 -13.94 -3.22 -6.08
N LEU A 491 -13.44 -3.01 -7.30
CA LEU A 491 -14.08 -2.20 -8.34
C LEU A 491 -15.34 -2.85 -8.92
N ILE A 492 -15.49 -4.17 -8.81
CA ILE A 492 -16.63 -4.88 -9.40
C ILE A 492 -17.91 -4.72 -8.56
N SER A 493 -17.77 -4.48 -7.27
CA SER A 493 -18.91 -4.33 -6.33
C SER A 493 -19.32 -2.87 -6.08
N THR A 494 -18.58 -1.89 -6.60
CA THR A 494 -18.98 -0.47 -6.58
C THR A 494 -20.03 -0.25 -7.67
N THR A 495 -21.27 -0.64 -7.39
CA THR A 495 -22.43 -0.06 -8.10
C THR A 495 -22.81 1.17 -7.31
N ASP A 496 -22.78 2.33 -7.96
CA ASP A 496 -23.00 3.69 -7.44
C ASP A 496 -23.74 3.78 -6.09
N GLN A 497 -23.07 4.36 -5.08
CA GLN A 497 -23.73 5.10 -4.00
C GLN A 497 -24.06 6.50 -4.48
#